data_AF-A0A2I2MAH6-F1
#
_entry.id   AF-A0A2I2MAH6-F1
#
_cell.length_a   1.000
_cell.length_b   1.000
_cell.length_c   1.000
_cell.angle_alpha   90.00
_cell.angle_beta   90.00
_cell.angle_gamma   90.00
#
_symmetry.space_group_name_H-M   'P 1'
#
loop_
_entity.id
_entity.type
_entity.pdbx_description
1 polymer ?
#
loop_
_entity_poly.entity_id
_entity_poly.type
_entity_poly.pdbx_seq_one_letter_code
_entity_poly.pdbx_strand_id
1 'polypeptide(L)'
;MKLTRIEAPKFEDMDLPNYDIIHDVIGRLSNDLNKQLEDYVIEGLKRKGFELKNRVELEAFIKERCRCEDNISLKEKVYYVDNTPFLFHNYKSEPLQMPSITDSEYKISANLGTYAYL
;
A
#
# COMPACT_ATOMS: atom_id res chain seq x y z
N MET A 1 -5.07 17.12 -16.34
CA MET A 1 -5.13 16.90 -14.87
C MET A 1 -3.70 16.63 -14.40
N LYS A 2 -3.20 17.34 -13.39
CA LYS A 2 -1.81 17.21 -12.91
C LYS A 2 -1.76 15.98 -11.99
N LEU A 3 -1.16 14.88 -12.44
CA LEU A 3 -1.01 13.65 -11.66
C LEU A 3 -0.17 13.95 -10.41
N THR A 4 -0.77 13.88 -9.23
CA THR A 4 -0.02 13.93 -7.96
C THR A 4 0.61 12.57 -7.75
N ARG A 5 1.91 12.45 -8.01
CA ARG A 5 2.68 11.25 -7.65
C ARG A 5 3.00 11.27 -6.16
N ILE A 6 2.76 10.15 -5.50
CA ILE A 6 3.07 9.91 -4.10
C ILE A 6 4.09 8.78 -4.07
N GLU A 7 5.22 9.02 -3.40
CA GLU A 7 6.16 7.93 -3.11
C GLU A 7 5.58 7.04 -2.02
N ALA A 8 5.52 5.73 -2.28
CA ALA A 8 5.19 4.79 -1.23
C ALA A 8 6.36 4.68 -0.23
N PRO A 9 6.11 4.21 1.00
CA PRO A 9 7.16 4.01 2.00
C PRO A 9 8.32 3.18 1.47
N LYS A 10 9.52 3.65 1.84
CA LYS A 10 10.77 2.94 1.68
C LYS A 10 11.30 2.64 3.08
N PHE A 11 11.71 1.41 3.31
CA PHE A 11 12.40 1.00 4.53
C PHE A 11 13.78 0.49 4.12
N GLU A 12 14.83 1.03 4.74
CA GLU A 12 16.23 0.69 4.48
C GLU A 12 16.92 0.46 5.83
N ASP A 13 17.76 -0.57 5.92
CA ASP A 13 18.68 -0.87 7.03
C ASP A 13 18.05 -0.83 8.45
N MET A 14 16.89 -1.45 8.66
CA MET A 14 16.40 -1.72 10.01
C MET A 14 17.16 -2.91 10.62
N ASP A 15 18.05 -2.64 11.57
CA ASP A 15 18.75 -3.66 12.36
C ASP A 15 17.81 -4.28 13.40
N LEU A 16 17.63 -5.60 13.32
CA LEU A 16 16.69 -6.33 14.18
C LEU A 16 17.40 -7.42 15.02
N PRO A 17 17.36 -7.32 16.36
CA PRO A 17 18.20 -8.16 17.22
C PRO A 17 17.63 -9.56 17.55
N ASN A 18 16.39 -9.93 17.17
CA ASN A 18 15.84 -11.29 17.43
C ASN A 18 14.56 -11.64 16.62
N TYR A 19 14.25 -12.94 16.44
CA TYR A 19 13.11 -13.46 15.66
C TYR A 19 11.72 -13.00 16.15
N ASP A 20 11.50 -12.92 17.46
CA ASP A 20 10.23 -12.43 18.02
C ASP A 20 10.04 -10.92 17.76
N ILE A 21 11.14 -10.16 17.73
CA ILE A 21 11.14 -8.73 17.40
C ILE A 21 10.85 -8.55 15.89
N ILE A 22 11.27 -9.48 15.04
CA ILE A 22 10.96 -9.47 13.61
C ILE A 22 9.45 -9.59 13.39
N HIS A 23 8.76 -10.52 14.07
CA HIS A 23 7.30 -10.63 13.94
C HIS A 23 6.57 -9.38 14.42
N ASP A 24 7.01 -8.81 15.53
CA ASP A 24 6.46 -7.56 16.07
C ASP A 24 6.68 -6.36 15.12
N VAL A 25 7.87 -6.27 14.53
CA VAL A 25 8.24 -5.20 13.59
C VAL A 25 7.52 -5.37 12.26
N ILE A 26 7.44 -6.59 11.72
CA ILE A 26 6.66 -6.90 10.50
C ILE A 26 5.18 -6.60 10.75
N GLY A 27 4.64 -6.92 11.93
CA GLY A 27 3.26 -6.63 12.30
C GLY A 27 2.97 -5.13 12.35
N ARG A 28 3.84 -4.35 12.99
CA ARG A 28 3.73 -2.87 13.01
C ARG A 28 3.86 -2.27 11.63
N LEU A 29 4.82 -2.75 10.84
CA LEU A 29 5.04 -2.34 9.46
C LEU A 29 3.80 -2.60 8.60
N SER A 30 3.23 -3.80 8.70
CA SER A 30 2.00 -4.17 8.00
C SER A 30 0.84 -3.24 8.39
N ASN A 31 0.69 -2.92 9.67
CA ASN A 31 -0.34 -1.99 10.13
C ASN A 31 -0.15 -0.57 9.60
N ASP A 32 1.07 -0.04 9.63
CA ASP A 32 1.37 1.31 9.14
C ASP A 32 1.17 1.40 7.62
N LEU A 33 1.55 0.36 6.88
CA LEU A 33 1.35 0.26 5.45
C LEU A 33 -0.12 0.16 5.07
N ASN A 34 -0.89 -0.65 5.80
CA ASN A 34 -2.34 -0.74 5.61
C ASN A 34 -3.02 0.60 5.88
N LYS A 35 -2.61 1.30 6.93
CA LYS A 35 -3.16 2.62 7.26
C LYS A 35 -2.88 3.64 6.16
N GLN A 36 -1.66 3.69 5.63
CA GLN A 36 -1.33 4.62 4.55
C GLN A 36 -2.08 4.30 3.25
N LEU A 37 -2.23 3.01 2.92
CA LEU A 37 -3.03 2.59 1.79
C LEU A 37 -4.50 3.02 1.97
N GLU A 38 -5.06 2.84 3.16
CA GLU A 38 -6.41 3.31 3.50
C GLU A 38 -6.55 4.83 3.30
N ASP A 39 -5.59 5.61 3.79
CA ASP A 39 -5.58 7.07 3.63
C ASP A 39 -5.54 7.47 2.14
N TYR A 40 -4.74 6.77 1.32
CA TYR A 40 -4.72 7.00 -0.13
C TYR A 40 -6.03 6.62 -0.80
N VAL A 41 -6.66 5.52 -0.42
CA VAL A 41 -7.96 5.11 -0.96
C VAL A 41 -9.03 6.13 -0.60
N ILE A 42 -9.11 6.56 0.66
CA ILE A 42 -10.08 7.56 1.12
C ILE A 42 -9.92 8.87 0.34
N GLU A 43 -8.69 9.38 0.22
CA GLU A 43 -8.43 10.62 -0.52
C GLU A 43 -8.74 10.49 -2.02
N GLY A 44 -8.43 9.33 -2.62
CA GLY A 44 -8.76 9.06 -4.02
C GLY A 44 -10.28 9.02 -4.27
N LEU A 45 -11.04 8.39 -3.36
CA LEU A 45 -12.50 8.37 -3.39
C LEU A 45 -13.09 9.77 -3.17
N LYS A 46 -12.53 10.55 -2.25
CA LYS A 46 -12.92 11.95 -2.00
C LYS A 46 -12.77 12.82 -3.24
N ARG A 47 -11.69 12.64 -4.02
CA ARG A 47 -11.47 13.34 -5.30
C ARG A 47 -12.49 12.97 -6.38
N LYS A 48 -13.19 11.84 -6.23
CA LYS A 48 -14.31 11.41 -7.08
C LYS A 48 -15.68 11.78 -6.51
N GLY A 49 -15.73 12.50 -5.39
CA GLY A 49 -16.96 13.00 -4.77
C GLY A 49 -17.55 12.08 -3.69
N PHE A 50 -16.80 11.06 -3.23
CA PHE A 50 -17.25 10.16 -2.17
C PHE A 50 -16.61 10.54 -0.83
N GLU A 51 -17.42 10.96 0.14
CA GLU A 51 -16.96 11.24 1.50
C GLU A 51 -17.35 10.09 2.44
N LEU A 52 -16.34 9.37 2.93
CA LEU A 52 -16.51 8.28 3.89
C LEU A 52 -16.11 8.76 5.28
N LYS A 53 -16.95 8.53 6.30
CA LYS A 53 -16.76 9.08 7.65
C LYS A 53 -16.05 8.12 8.59
N ASN A 54 -16.09 6.82 8.32
CA ASN A 54 -15.48 5.80 9.16
C ASN A 54 -14.98 4.58 8.36
N ARG A 55 -14.15 3.76 9.00
CA ARG A 55 -13.50 2.59 8.39
C ARG A 55 -14.48 1.47 8.03
N VAL A 56 -15.58 1.34 8.78
CA VAL A 56 -16.63 0.34 8.51
C VAL A 56 -17.37 0.67 7.22
N GLU A 57 -17.72 1.95 7.02
CA GLU A 57 -18.29 2.46 5.77
C GLU A 57 -17.33 2.26 4.60
N LEU A 58 -16.03 2.49 4.79
CA LEU A 58 -15.01 2.28 3.77
C LEU A 58 -14.96 0.82 3.31
N GLU A 59 -14.95 -0.14 4.23
CA GLU A 59 -14.87 -1.57 3.89
C GLU A 59 -16.09 -2.02 3.09
N ALA A 60 -17.30 -1.65 3.54
CA ALA A 60 -18.55 -1.96 2.83
C ALA A 60 -18.57 -1.29 1.44
N PHE A 61 -18.20 -0.01 1.37
CA PHE A 61 -18.17 0.75 0.13
C PHE A 61 -17.21 0.16 -0.90
N ILE A 62 -16.00 -0.25 -0.46
CA ILE A 62 -15.03 -0.90 -1.33
C ILE A 62 -15.60 -2.21 -1.88
N LYS A 63 -16.18 -3.06 -1.02
CA LYS A 63 -16.74 -4.36 -1.42
C LYS A 63 -17.88 -4.24 -2.42
N GLU A 64 -18.70 -3.20 -2.30
CA GLU A 64 -19.89 -3.01 -3.13
C GLU A 64 -19.61 -2.31 -4.46
N ARG A 65 -18.71 -1.30 -4.46
CA ARG A 65 -18.58 -0.36 -5.58
C ARG A 65 -17.20 -0.29 -6.20
N CYS A 66 -16.19 -0.78 -5.49
CA CYS A 66 -14.82 -0.69 -5.96
C CYS A 66 -14.35 -2.00 -6.61
N ARG A 67 -13.48 -1.87 -7.60
CA ARG A 67 -12.77 -3.00 -8.20
C ARG A 67 -11.31 -2.64 -8.39
N CYS A 68 -10.45 -3.64 -8.32
CA CYS A 68 -9.02 -3.52 -8.59
C CYS A 68 -8.70 -4.34 -9.84
N GLU A 69 -8.05 -3.72 -10.81
CA GLU A 69 -7.42 -4.42 -11.93
C GLU A 69 -5.92 -4.49 -11.66
N ASP A 70 -5.36 -5.70 -11.66
CA ASP A 70 -3.94 -5.94 -11.43
C ASP A 70 -3.28 -6.43 -12.72
N ASN A 71 -2.39 -5.61 -13.27
CA ASN A 71 -1.54 -5.96 -14.39
C ASN A 71 -0.16 -6.38 -13.86
N ILE A 72 -0.06 -7.68 -13.56
CA ILE A 72 1.13 -8.31 -13.00
C ILE A 72 2.37 -8.10 -13.89
N SER A 73 2.19 -8.12 -15.22
CA SER A 73 3.30 -7.98 -16.17
C SER A 73 3.95 -6.59 -16.15
N LEU A 74 3.17 -5.56 -15.84
CA LEU A 74 3.62 -4.17 -15.74
C LEU A 74 3.89 -3.73 -14.30
N LYS A 75 3.52 -4.58 -13.33
CA LYS A 75 3.49 -4.27 -11.89
C LYS A 75 2.62 -3.05 -11.57
N GLU A 76 1.41 -3.05 -12.09
CA GLU A 76 0.48 -1.93 -12.00
C GLU A 76 -0.89 -2.38 -11.48
N LYS A 77 -1.42 -1.64 -10.51
CA LYS A 77 -2.80 -1.78 -10.05
C LYS A 77 -3.57 -0.50 -10.33
N VAL A 78 -4.76 -0.65 -10.88
CA VAL A 78 -5.72 0.45 -11.06
C VAL A 78 -6.95 0.17 -10.23
N TYR A 79 -7.31 1.12 -9.37
CA TYR A 79 -8.47 1.05 -8.52
C TYR A 79 -9.58 1.91 -9.12
N TYR A 80 -10.77 1.33 -9.21
CA TYR A 80 -11.95 1.96 -9.79
C TYR A 80 -13.08 2.01 -8.78
N VAL A 81 -13.91 3.05 -8.88
CA VAL A 81 -15.21 3.19 -8.22
C VAL A 81 -16.25 3.40 -9.31
N ASP A 82 -17.27 2.54 -9.38
CA ASP A 82 -18.30 2.56 -10.45
C ASP A 82 -17.69 2.69 -11.87
N ASN A 83 -16.66 1.90 -12.15
CA ASN A 83 -15.89 1.92 -13.41
C ASN A 83 -15.08 3.20 -13.69
N THR A 84 -15.04 4.15 -12.76
CA THR A 84 -14.19 5.34 -12.85
C THR A 84 -12.88 5.13 -12.10
N PRO A 85 -11.70 5.24 -12.75
CA PRO A 85 -10.43 5.07 -12.07
C PRO A 85 -10.17 6.23 -11.09
N PHE A 86 -9.66 5.91 -9.91
CA PHE A 86 -9.41 6.90 -8.84
C PHE A 86 -8.02 6.81 -8.22
N LEU A 87 -7.38 5.65 -8.25
CA LEU A 87 -6.04 5.46 -7.73
C LEU A 87 -5.27 4.52 -8.65
N PHE A 88 -4.00 4.85 -8.87
CA PHE A 88 -3.03 4.05 -9.59
C PHE A 88 -1.90 3.68 -8.64
N HIS A 89 -1.42 2.45 -8.70
CA HIS A 89 -0.29 1.96 -7.92
C HIS A 89 0.68 1.22 -8.84
N ASN A 90 1.86 1.79 -9.04
CA ASN A 90 2.98 1.12 -9.70
C ASN A 90 3.88 0.53 -8.61
N TYR A 91 3.85 -0.78 -8.40
CA TYR A 91 4.57 -1.45 -7.33
C TYR A 91 5.94 -1.95 -7.79
N LYS A 92 6.97 -1.84 -6.95
CA LYS A 92 8.35 -2.20 -7.33
C LYS A 92 8.77 -3.57 -6.83
N SER A 93 8.53 -3.89 -5.56
CA SER A 93 8.84 -5.20 -4.99
C SER A 93 7.63 -6.14 -5.02
N GLU A 94 7.91 -7.45 -5.07
CA GLU A 94 6.99 -8.46 -4.53
C GLU A 94 6.75 -8.17 -3.03
N PRO A 95 5.66 -8.70 -2.42
CA PRO A 95 5.41 -8.54 -0.97
C PRO A 95 6.69 -8.77 -0.17
N LEU A 96 6.90 -7.93 0.87
CA LEU A 96 8.04 -7.92 1.80
C LEU A 96 8.88 -9.20 1.67
N GLN A 97 9.96 -9.15 0.88
CA GLN A 97 10.84 -10.31 0.75
C GLN A 97 11.31 -10.66 2.16
N MET A 98 11.14 -11.93 2.54
CA MET A 98 11.60 -12.44 3.83
C MET A 98 13.03 -11.94 4.09
N PRO A 99 13.35 -11.52 5.32
CA PRO A 99 14.66 -11.00 5.62
C PRO A 99 15.74 -12.02 5.20
N SER A 100 16.65 -11.61 4.33
CA SER A 100 17.80 -12.42 3.96
C SER A 100 18.80 -12.38 5.11
N ILE A 101 19.18 -13.55 5.62
CA ILE A 101 20.20 -13.66 6.67
C ILE A 101 21.56 -13.43 6.02
N THR A 102 22.19 -12.31 6.36
CA THR A 102 23.61 -12.07 6.09
C THR A 102 24.24 -11.63 7.41
N ASP A 103 25.15 -12.47 7.93
CA ASP A 103 26.02 -12.18 9.07
C ASP A 103 25.38 -11.70 10.38
N SER A 104 24.46 -12.49 10.95
CA SER A 104 23.91 -12.31 12.31
C SER A 104 22.91 -11.16 12.49
N GLU A 105 22.65 -10.37 11.45
CA GLU A 105 21.72 -9.24 11.46
C GLU A 105 20.61 -9.45 10.42
N TYR A 106 19.35 -9.27 10.84
CA TYR A 106 18.20 -9.34 9.94
C TYR A 106 17.94 -7.96 9.36
N LYS A 107 18.15 -7.80 8.05
CA LYS A 107 17.81 -6.56 7.33
C LYS A 107 16.48 -6.70 6.60
N ILE A 108 15.58 -5.74 6.82
CA ILE A 108 14.32 -5.62 6.08
C ILE A 108 14.41 -4.42 5.14
N SER A 109 14.28 -4.68 3.83
CA SER A 109 14.12 -3.64 2.82
C SER A 109 12.80 -3.81 2.09
N ALA A 110 11.98 -2.75 2.04
CA ALA A 110 10.72 -2.77 1.30
C ALA A 110 10.59 -1.53 0.41
N ASN A 111 10.19 -1.74 -0.85
CA ASN A 111 9.90 -0.67 -1.78
C ASN A 111 8.53 -0.90 -2.42
N LEU A 112 7.53 -0.25 -1.84
CA LEU A 112 6.13 -0.42 -2.25
C LEU A 112 5.80 0.33 -3.55
N GLY A 113 6.76 1.03 -4.14
CA GLY A 113 6.61 1.71 -5.42
C GLY A 113 6.01 3.11 -5.30
N THR A 114 5.03 3.43 -6.14
CA THR A 114 4.45 4.77 -6.23
C THR A 114 2.94 4.73 -6.42
N TYR A 115 2.24 5.68 -5.83
CA TYR A 115 0.82 5.90 -6.03
C TYR A 115 0.57 7.16 -6.85
N ALA A 116 -0.54 7.21 -7.59
CA ALA A 116 -1.02 8.42 -8.24
C ALA A 116 -2.54 8.50 -8.22
N TYR A 117 -3.08 9.67 -7.88
CA TYR A 117 -4.52 9.92 -8.01
C TYR A 117 -4.89 10.17 -9.46
N LEU A 118 -5.92 9.47 -9.92
CA LEU A 118 -6.48 9.57 -11.27
C LEU A 118 -7.72 10.45 -11.32
#